data_AF-A0A376FKZ1-F1
#
_entry.id   AF-A0A376FKZ1-F1
#
_cell.length_a   1.000
_cell.length_b   1.000
_cell.length_c   1.000
_cell.angle_alpha   90.00
_cell.angle_beta   90.00
_cell.angle_gamma   90.00
#
_symmetry.space_group_name_H-M   'P 1'
#
loop_
_entity.id
_entity.type
_entity.pdbx_description
1 polymer ?
#
loop_
_entity_poly.entity_id
_entity_poly.type
_entity_poly.pdbx_seq_one_letter_code
_entity_poly.pdbx_strand_id
1 'polypeptide(L)' 'MRIVESVLPSLPKRPQVILSANDDMALGAIEALQSQGVKPGEILVTGFDAVPEALARVRDGWLAVTADQRRALRCRRR' A
#
# COMPACT_ATOMS: atom_id res chain seq x y z
N MET A 1 4.34 -13.04 -8.61
CA MET A 1 3.04 -12.87 -9.29
C MET A 1 2.62 -11.41 -9.16
N ARG A 2 2.33 -10.69 -10.25
CA ARG A 2 2.02 -9.25 -10.22
C ARG A 2 0.52 -8.99 -10.40
N ILE A 3 -0.23 -9.13 -9.32
CA ILE A 3 -1.70 -9.12 -9.36
C ILE A 3 -2.24 -7.76 -9.80
N VAL A 4 -1.79 -6.65 -9.20
CA VAL A 4 -2.32 -5.31 -9.51
C VAL A 4 -2.06 -4.94 -10.97
N GLU A 5 -0.86 -5.21 -11.50
CA GLU A 5 -0.55 -4.95 -12.91
C GLU A 5 -1.48 -5.71 -13.87
N SER A 6 -1.76 -6.98 -13.57
CA SER A 6 -2.61 -7.82 -14.43
C SER A 6 -4.11 -7.53 -14.31
N VAL A 7 -4.59 -7.21 -13.11
CA VAL A 7 -6.03 -7.09 -12.82
C VAL A 7 -6.53 -5.67 -13.05
N LEU A 8 -5.74 -4.64 -12.74
CA LEU A 8 -6.21 -3.27 -12.81
C LEU A 8 -6.74 -2.87 -14.21
N PRO A 9 -6.11 -3.26 -15.33
CA PRO A 9 -6.63 -2.96 -16.67
C PRO A 9 -7.87 -3.79 -17.06
N SER A 10 -8.09 -4.94 -16.42
CA SER A 10 -9.22 -5.83 -16.74
C SER A 10 -10.50 -5.46 -15.98
N LEU A 11 -10.41 -4.56 -14.99
CA LEU A 11 -11.57 -4.07 -14.27
C LEU A 11 -12.37 -3.09 -15.13
N PRO A 12 -13.72 -3.20 -15.16
CA PRO A 12 -14.57 -2.27 -15.91
C PRO A 12 -14.56 -0.85 -15.34
N LYS A 13 -14.18 -0.70 -14.06
CA LYS A 13 -14.03 0.57 -13.37
C LYS A 13 -12.81 0.52 -12.48
N ARG A 14 -12.06 1.63 -12.44
CA ARG A 14 -10.92 1.76 -11.53
C ARG A 14 -11.38 1.68 -10.07
N PRO A 15 -10.68 0.91 -9.21
CA PRO A 15 -10.96 0.87 -7.78
C PRO A 15 -10.58 2.22 -7.15
N GLN A 16 -11.27 2.59 -6.08
CA GLN A 16 -10.94 3.79 -5.30
C GLN A 16 -9.86 3.48 -4.26
N VAL A 17 -9.78 2.22 -3.81
CA VAL A 17 -8.90 1.78 -2.74
C VAL A 17 -8.32 0.39 -3.06
N ILE A 18 -7.04 0.19 -2.75
CA ILE A 18 -6.36 -1.11 -2.69
C ILE A 18 -5.99 -1.38 -1.24
N LEU A 19 -6.59 -2.42 -0.67
CA LEU A 19 -6.29 -2.86 0.70
C LEU A 19 -5.17 -3.90 0.68
N SER A 20 -3.97 -3.49 1.09
CA SER A 20 -2.83 -4.39 1.22
C SER A 20 -2.73 -4.89 2.66
N ALA A 21 -2.51 -6.19 2.82
CA ALA A 21 -2.34 -6.83 4.12
C ALA A 21 -1.00 -6.50 4.82
N ASN A 22 -0.01 -6.02 4.07
CA ASN A 22 1.27 -5.54 4.59
C ASN A 22 1.90 -4.50 3.64
N ASP A 23 3.00 -3.90 4.09
CA ASP A 23 3.71 -2.84 3.38
C ASP A 23 4.35 -3.34 2.08
N ASP A 24 4.86 -4.58 2.02
CA ASP A 24 5.43 -5.15 0.78
C ASP A 24 4.40 -5.23 -0.36
N MET A 25 3.18 -5.69 -0.06
CA MET A 25 2.10 -5.70 -1.04
C MET A 25 1.67 -4.28 -1.43
N ALA A 26 1.70 -3.35 -0.48
CA ALA A 26 1.37 -1.95 -0.76
C ALA A 26 2.40 -1.30 -1.69
N LEU A 27 3.69 -1.55 -1.47
CA LEU A 27 4.78 -1.07 -2.33
C LEU A 27 4.66 -1.65 -3.74
N GLY A 28 4.41 -2.95 -3.87
CA GLY A 28 4.17 -3.59 -5.17
C GLY A 28 2.93 -3.05 -5.88
N ALA A 29 1.86 -2.74 -5.14
CA ALA A 29 0.68 -2.09 -5.70
C ALA A 29 1.00 -0.68 -6.21
N ILE A 30 1.77 0.12 -5.45
CA ILE A 30 2.18 1.46 -5.84
C ILE A 30 3.04 1.43 -7.10
N GLU A 31 3.98 0.50 -7.21
CA GLU A 31 4.81 0.33 -8.43
C GLU A 31 3.95 0.00 -9.65
N ALA A 32 2.97 -0.90 -9.49
CA ALA A 32 2.02 -1.23 -10.55
C ALA A 32 1.21 0.00 -10.98
N LEU A 33 0.72 0.80 -10.02
CA LEU A 33 -0.03 2.03 -10.27
C LEU A 33 0.81 3.07 -11.03
N GLN A 34 2.07 3.25 -10.63
CA GLN A 34 3.03 4.13 -11.30
C GLN A 34 3.26 3.70 -12.74
N SER A 35 3.42 2.39 -12.98
CA SER A 35 3.63 1.85 -14.34
C SER A 35 2.44 2.12 -15.28
N GLN A 36 1.24 2.29 -14.72
CA GLN A 36 0.01 2.61 -15.45
C GLN A 36 -0.30 4.12 -15.50
N GLY A 37 0.63 4.97 -15.04
CA GLY A 37 0.47 6.43 -15.06
C GLY A 37 -0.57 6.97 -14.07
N VAL A 38 -0.97 6.17 -13.08
CA VAL A 38 -1.85 6.63 -11.99
C VAL A 38 -1.05 7.58 -11.10
N LYS A 39 -1.65 8.70 -10.70
CA LYS A 39 -1.00 9.68 -9.82
C LYS A 39 -1.23 9.37 -8.34
N PRO A 40 -0.36 9.84 -7.43
CA PRO A 40 -0.59 9.73 -5.99
C PRO A 40 -1.98 10.26 -5.61
N GLY A 41 -2.70 9.54 -4.76
CA GLY A 41 -4.04 9.92 -4.29
C GLY A 41 -5.21 9.63 -5.25
N GLU A 42 -4.98 9.27 -6.51
CA GLU A 42 -6.08 8.85 -7.41
C GLU A 42 -6.68 7.50 -6.98
N ILE A 43 -5.84 6.61 -6.46
CA ILE A 43 -6.23 5.33 -5.85
C ILE A 43 -5.54 5.26 -4.49
N LEU A 44 -6.32 5.11 -3.43
CA LEU A 44 -5.77 5.01 -2.08
C LEU A 44 -5.19 3.62 -1.86
N VAL A 45 -3.97 3.54 -1.35
CA VAL A 45 -3.34 2.26 -0.99
C VAL A 45 -3.14 2.21 0.52
N THR A 46 -3.47 1.09 1.15
CA THR A 46 -3.20 0.86 2.58
C THR A 46 -2.09 -0.16 2.76
N GLY A 47 -1.38 -0.10 3.89
CA GLY A 47 -0.35 -1.04 4.30
C GLY A 47 -0.37 -1.33 5.80
N PHE A 48 0.52 -2.22 6.22
CA PHE A 48 0.75 -2.61 7.62
C PHE A 48 2.24 -2.94 7.77
N ASP A 49 2.83 -2.65 8.93
CA ASP A 49 4.22 -2.91 9.39
C ASP A 49 5.00 -1.62 9.71
N ALA A 50 4.60 -0.49 9.12
CA ALA A 50 5.26 0.80 9.27
C ALA A 50 6.78 0.71 9.00
N VAL A 51 7.16 0.01 7.92
CA VAL A 51 8.57 -0.03 7.49
C VAL A 51 8.99 1.36 6.97
N PRO A 52 10.29 1.73 7.07
CA PRO A 52 10.77 3.06 6.66
C PRO A 52 10.33 3.46 5.24
N GLU A 53 10.31 2.50 4.32
CA GLU A 53 9.93 2.67 2.93
C GLU A 53 8.44 3.02 2.80
N ALA A 54 7.57 2.34 3.56
CA ALA A 54 6.14 2.64 3.59
C ALA A 54 5.89 4.04 4.15
N LEU A 55 6.61 4.43 5.21
CA LEU A 55 6.53 5.79 5.77
C LEU A 55 6.97 6.86 4.76
N ALA A 56 7.97 6.58 3.93
CA ALA A 56 8.35 7.47 2.83
C ALA A 56 7.20 7.59 1.81
N ARG A 57 6.58 6.47 1.41
CA ARG A 57 5.44 6.49 0.49
C ARG A 57 4.20 7.19 1.07
N VAL A 58 4.02 7.18 2.38
CA VAL A 58 2.98 8.02 3.04
C VAL A 58 3.28 9.50 2.85
N ARG A 59 4.54 9.92 3.08
CA ARG A 59 4.95 11.32 2.90
C ARG A 59 4.83 11.79 1.45
N ASP A 60 5.09 10.88 0.51
CA ASP A 60 4.99 11.16 -0.92
C ASP A 60 3.53 11.10 -1.45
N GLY A 61 2.55 10.78 -0.59
CA GLY A 61 1.13 10.70 -0.95
C GLY A 61 0.73 9.45 -1.72
N TRP A 62 1.63 8.47 -1.86
CA TRP A 62 1.36 7.20 -2.53
C TRP A 62 0.65 6.19 -1.64
N LEU A 63 0.94 6.21 -0.33
CA LEU A 63 0.34 5.34 0.66
C LEU A 63 -0.57 6.15 1.57
N ALA A 64 -1.85 5.81 1.63
CA ALA A 64 -2.80 6.54 2.47
C ALA A 64 -2.53 6.33 3.95
N VAL A 65 -2.17 5.10 4.33
CA VAL A 65 -1.86 4.73 5.71
C VAL A 65 -1.03 3.45 5.76
N THR A 66 -0.13 3.36 6.74
CA THR A 66 0.43 2.10 7.23
C THR A 66 0.23 2.00 8.74
N ALA A 67 -0.16 0.83 9.24
CA ALA A 67 -0.36 0.59 10.66
C ALA A 67 0.85 -0.14 11.27
N ASP A 68 1.43 0.43 12.33
CA ASP A 68 2.53 -0.21 13.07
C ASP A 68 2.03 -1.45 13.82
N GLN A 69 2.69 -2.59 13.57
CA GLN A 69 2.39 -3.88 14.21
C GLN A 69 3.42 -4.28 15.27
N ARG A 70 4.47 -3.47 15.53
CA ARG A 70 5.56 -3.81 16.43
C ARG A 70 5.08 -3.98 17.87
N ARG A 71 5.52 -5.08 18.49
CA ARG A 71 5.11 -5.57 19.83
C ARG A 71 5.50 -4.69 21.03
N ALA A 72 6.25 -3.60 20.88
CA ALA A 72 6.65 -2.79 22.03
C ALA A 72 5.44 -2.22 22.82
N LEU A 73 4.29 -2.04 22.16
CA LEU A 73 2.99 -1.67 22.77
C LEU A 73 2.09 -2.89 23.07
N ARG A 74 2.41 -4.08 22.56
CA ARG A 74 1.57 -5.29 22.61
C ARG A 74 2.21 -6.31 23.55
N CYS A 75 1.99 -6.10 24.85
CA CYS A 75 2.38 -6.98 25.96
C CYS A 75 3.89 -7.26 26.07
N ARG A 76 4.60 -6.40 26.83
CA ARG A 76 5.63 -6.94 27.72
C ARG A 76 4.90 -7.87 28.70
N ARG A 77 4.92 -9.18 28.43
CA ARG A 77 4.68 -10.14 29.51
C ARG A 77 5.78 -9.89 30.53
N ARG A 78 5.40 -9.31 31.68
CA ARG A 78 6.15 -9.48 32.91
C ARG A 78 6.18 -10.96 33.26
#